data_AF-A0A1X2GY92-F1
#
_entry.id   AF-A0A1X2GY92-F1
#
_cell.length_a   1.000
_cell.length_b   1.000
_cell.length_c   1.000
_cell.angle_alpha   90.00
_cell.angle_beta   90.00
_cell.angle_gamma   90.00
#
_symmetry.space_group_name_H-M   'P 1'
#
loop_
_entity.id
_entity.type
_entity.pdbx_description
1 polymer ?
#
loop_
_entity_poly.entity_id
_entity_poly.type
_entity_poly.pdbx_seq_one_letter_code
_entity_poly.pdbx_strand_id
1 'polypeptide(L)'
;TSRIFTPSEIHQLVVQQMYDFFRSRNLVFVWVYLYSNWYTRDCWVMWARSARDDIPAGKTTMMIEAHWRVLKRVHLHHINRPRLDYLVFIIISRQCGRLIRSFNQKIASRQILPDWEGQFRKEWKDL
;
A
#
# COMPACT_ATOMS: atom_id res chain seq x y z
N THR A 1 -28.01 -4.18 -1.61
CA THR A 1 -26.84 -4.98 -1.18
C THR A 1 -25.70 -4.67 -2.13
N SER A 2 -24.58 -4.13 -1.64
CA SER A 2 -23.44 -3.81 -2.51
C SER A 2 -22.76 -5.10 -2.95
N ARG A 3 -22.62 -5.35 -4.25
CA ARG A 3 -21.91 -6.53 -4.79
C ARG A 3 -20.42 -6.41 -4.46
N ILE A 4 -19.86 -7.46 -3.86
CA ILE A 4 -18.41 -7.58 -3.64
C ILE A 4 -17.80 -8.18 -4.89
N PHE A 5 -16.78 -7.52 -5.45
CA PHE A 5 -16.05 -8.00 -6.62
C PHE A 5 -14.80 -8.75 -6.19
N THR A 6 -14.49 -9.86 -6.86
CA THR A 6 -13.23 -10.57 -6.70
C THR A 6 -12.07 -9.80 -7.34
N PRO A 7 -10.81 -10.03 -6.92
CA PRO A 7 -9.63 -9.40 -7.52
C PRO A 7 -9.56 -9.55 -9.05
N SER A 8 -9.93 -10.72 -9.57
CA SER A 8 -9.94 -11.01 -11.00
C SER A 8 -11.05 -10.26 -11.74
N GLU A 9 -12.25 -10.17 -11.16
CA GLU A 9 -13.34 -9.35 -11.73
C GLU A 9 -12.95 -7.87 -11.78
N ILE A 10 -12.33 -7.35 -10.72
CA ILE A 10 -11.85 -5.95 -10.67
C ILE A 10 -10.81 -5.72 -11.77
N HIS A 11 -9.84 -6.63 -11.92
CA HIS A 11 -8.83 -6.54 -12.96
C HIS A 11 -9.45 -6.49 -14.35
N GLN A 12 -10.35 -7.42 -14.67
CA GLN A 12 -11.03 -7.47 -15.97
C GLN A 12 -11.84 -6.19 -16.26
N LEU A 13 -12.62 -5.73 -15.28
CA LEU A 13 -13.42 -4.51 -15.39
C LEU A 13 -12.54 -3.29 -15.68
N VAL A 14 -11.44 -3.12 -14.95
CA VAL A 14 -10.55 -1.97 -15.15
C VAL A 14 -9.80 -2.07 -16.49
N VAL A 15 -9.34 -3.27 -16.87
CA VAL A 15 -8.69 -3.49 -18.17
C VAL A 15 -9.62 -3.11 -19.31
N GLN A 16 -10.88 -3.54 -19.25
CA GLN A 16 -11.88 -3.22 -20.27
C GLN A 16 -12.17 -1.72 -20.31
N GLN A 17 -12.42 -1.09 -19.15
CA GLN A 17 -12.67 0.35 -19.07
C GLN A 17 -11.51 1.18 -19.63
N MET A 18 -10.27 0.81 -19.31
CA MET A 18 -9.09 1.50 -19.83
C MET A 18 -8.94 1.29 -21.33
N TYR A 19 -9.13 0.06 -21.82
CA TYR A 19 -9.12 -0.21 -23.25
C TYR A 19 -10.13 0.65 -24.01
N ASP A 20 -11.39 0.70 -23.55
CA ASP A 20 -12.44 1.49 -24.18
C ASP A 20 -12.13 2.99 -24.14
N PHE A 21 -11.56 3.48 -23.03
CA PHE A 21 -11.09 4.86 -22.90
C PHE A 21 -10.00 5.22 -23.91
N PHE A 22 -8.99 4.37 -24.08
CA PHE A 22 -7.90 4.62 -25.04
C PHE A 22 -8.37 4.44 -26.48
N ARG A 23 -9.26 3.48 -26.75
CA ARG A 23 -9.83 3.24 -28.07
C ARG A 23 -10.67 4.42 -28.54
N SER A 24 -11.56 4.95 -27.69
CA SER A 24 -12.40 6.11 -28.01
C SER A 24 -11.60 7.39 -28.32
N ARG A 25 -10.35 7.48 -27.85
CA ARG A 25 -9.44 8.62 -28.06
C ARG A 25 -8.39 8.39 -29.15
N ASN A 26 -8.45 7.25 -29.84
CA ASN A 26 -7.45 6.86 -30.84
C ASN A 26 -6.00 6.76 -30.27
N LEU A 27 -5.89 6.32 -29.02
CA LEU A 27 -4.61 6.18 -28.28
C LEU A 27 -4.26 4.70 -28.04
N VAL A 28 -4.64 3.83 -28.97
CA VAL A 28 -4.50 2.37 -28.81
C VAL A 28 -3.05 1.94 -28.58
N PHE A 29 -2.07 2.60 -29.21
CA PHE A 29 -0.65 2.31 -28.97
C PHE A 29 -0.20 2.58 -27.54
N VAL A 30 -0.76 3.64 -26.91
CA VAL A 30 -0.51 3.93 -25.49
C VAL A 30 -1.09 2.83 -24.62
N TRP A 31 -2.28 2.35 -24.95
CA TRP A 31 -2.88 1.21 -24.27
C TRP A 31 -2.02 -0.06 -24.40
N VAL A 32 -1.52 -0.39 -25.58
CA VAL A 32 -0.65 -1.56 -25.78
C VAL A 32 0.58 -1.48 -24.87
N TYR A 33 1.23 -0.31 -24.81
CA TYR A 33 2.36 -0.09 -23.91
C TYR A 33 1.97 -0.25 -22.43
N LEU A 34 0.89 0.38 -22.00
CA LEU A 34 0.42 0.30 -20.62
C LEU A 34 0.02 -1.13 -20.25
N TYR A 35 -0.63 -1.85 -21.16
CA TYR A 35 -1.05 -3.22 -20.92
C TYR A 35 0.14 -4.12 -20.70
N SER A 36 1.10 -4.12 -21.63
CA SER A 36 2.29 -4.96 -21.56
C SER A 36 3.14 -4.74 -20.32
N ASN A 37 3.18 -3.51 -19.79
CA ASN A 37 4.02 -3.16 -18.64
C ASN A 37 3.28 -3.20 -17.30
N TRP A 38 1.98 -2.91 -17.27
CA TRP A 38 1.25 -2.65 -16.02
C TRP A 38 -0.04 -3.47 -15.86
N TYR A 39 -0.79 -3.73 -16.93
CA TYR A 39 -2.10 -4.39 -16.83
C TYR A 39 -2.09 -5.88 -17.16
N THR A 40 -0.95 -6.48 -17.51
CA THR A 40 -0.79 -7.94 -17.50
C THR A 40 -1.03 -8.48 -16.09
N ARG A 41 -1.52 -9.72 -15.98
CA ARG A 41 -1.87 -10.31 -14.68
C ARG A 41 -0.67 -10.37 -13.73
N ASP A 42 0.51 -10.68 -14.25
CA ASP A 42 1.74 -10.79 -13.46
C ASP A 42 2.18 -9.42 -12.92
N CYS A 43 2.12 -8.37 -13.74
CA CYS A 43 2.44 -7.01 -13.30
C CYS A 43 1.36 -6.42 -12.38
N TRP A 44 0.09 -6.72 -12.62
CA TRP A 44 -1.04 -6.23 -11.84
C TRP A 44 -0.88 -6.56 -10.35
N VAL A 45 -0.46 -7.78 -10.02
CA VAL A 45 -0.26 -8.23 -8.63
C VAL A 45 0.81 -7.42 -7.90
N MET A 46 1.73 -6.79 -8.62
CA MET A 46 2.82 -6.00 -8.02
C MET A 46 2.38 -4.62 -7.54
N TRP A 47 1.41 -3.99 -8.21
CA TRP A 47 1.04 -2.60 -7.93
C TRP A 47 -0.42 -2.40 -7.57
N ALA A 48 -1.32 -3.26 -8.04
CA ALA A 48 -2.75 -3.07 -7.84
C ALA A 48 -3.16 -3.53 -6.44
N ARG A 49 -3.80 -2.62 -5.70
CA ARG A 49 -4.33 -2.93 -4.37
C ARG A 49 -5.30 -4.12 -4.40
N SER A 50 -6.15 -4.22 -5.42
CA SER A 50 -7.15 -5.30 -5.48
C SER A 50 -6.55 -6.70 -5.50
N ALA A 51 -5.26 -6.85 -5.80
CA ALA A 51 -4.57 -8.13 -5.78
C ALA A 51 -4.03 -8.54 -4.39
N ARG A 52 -4.06 -7.64 -3.40
CA ARG A 52 -3.44 -7.82 -2.08
C ARG A 52 -4.39 -7.38 -0.96
N ASP A 53 -4.88 -8.33 -0.18
CA ASP A 53 -5.70 -8.04 1.01
C ASP A 53 -4.87 -7.56 2.22
N ASP A 54 -3.54 -7.73 2.15
CA ASP A 54 -2.58 -7.25 3.17
C ASP A 54 -2.65 -5.74 3.38
N ILE A 55 -3.16 -4.99 2.39
CA ILE A 55 -3.32 -3.53 2.44
C ILE A 55 -4.80 -3.24 2.71
N PRO A 56 -5.16 -2.83 3.95
CA PRO A 56 -6.56 -2.58 4.29
C PRO A 56 -7.22 -1.56 3.36
N ALA A 57 -8.45 -1.85 2.92
CA ALA A 57 -9.26 -0.96 2.11
C ALA A 57 -9.78 0.29 2.88
N GLY A 58 -9.52 0.37 4.19
CA GLY A 58 -9.87 1.51 5.05
C GLY A 58 -9.24 2.83 4.56
N LYS A 59 -9.67 3.97 5.12
CA LYS A 59 -9.33 5.34 4.69
C LYS A 59 -7.82 5.61 4.60
N THR A 60 -7.20 5.14 3.53
CA THR A 60 -5.77 5.30 3.27
C THR A 60 -5.45 6.78 3.08
N THR A 61 -6.40 7.59 2.60
CA THR A 61 -6.24 9.04 2.50
C THR A 61 -5.92 9.67 3.85
N MET A 62 -6.68 9.38 4.90
CA MET A 62 -6.41 9.92 6.24
C MET A 62 -5.08 9.44 6.83
N MET A 63 -4.75 8.16 6.67
CA MET A 63 -3.48 7.61 7.17
C MET A 63 -2.29 8.19 6.42
N ILE A 64 -2.38 8.29 5.09
CA ILE A 64 -1.36 8.88 4.22
C ILE A 64 -1.20 10.37 4.54
N GLU A 65 -2.29 11.13 4.68
CA GLU A 65 -2.26 12.53 5.08
C GLU A 65 -1.64 12.74 6.47
N ALA A 66 -2.01 11.91 7.45
CA ALA A 66 -1.41 11.96 8.78
C ALA A 66 0.09 11.65 8.74
N HIS A 67 0.50 10.66 7.93
CA HIS A 67 1.91 10.34 7.70
C HIS A 67 2.67 11.53 7.09
N TRP A 68 2.13 12.14 6.03
CA TRP A 68 2.71 13.32 5.40
C TRP A 68 2.74 14.55 6.32
N ARG A 69 1.74 14.71 7.19
CA ARG A 69 1.72 15.78 8.20
C ARG A 69 2.91 15.65 9.15
N VAL A 70 3.19 14.44 9.62
CA VAL A 70 4.34 14.17 10.50
C VAL A 70 5.66 14.42 9.76
N LEU A 71 5.82 13.90 8.54
CA LEU A 71 7.02 14.14 7.75
C LEU A 71 7.29 15.63 7.55
N LYS A 72 6.27 16.38 7.11
CA LYS A 72 6.40 17.82 6.86
C LYS A 72 6.69 18.62 8.13
N ARG A 73 5.94 18.37 9.20
CA ARG A 73 6.02 19.20 10.43
C ARG A 73 7.14 18.81 11.38
N VAL A 74 7.57 17.55 11.38
CA VAL A 74 8.59 17.07 12.31
C VAL A 74 9.94 16.97 11.60
N HIS A 75 10.01 16.24 10.49
CA HIS A 75 11.29 15.93 9.86
C HIS A 75 11.76 16.98 8.85
N LEU A 76 10.83 17.67 8.18
CA LEU A 76 11.13 18.57 7.06
C LEU A 76 10.75 20.03 7.32
N HIS A 77 10.53 20.42 8.58
CA HIS A 77 10.02 21.73 8.93
C HIS A 77 10.94 22.90 8.51
N HIS A 78 12.24 22.66 8.43
CA HIS A 78 13.23 23.64 7.94
C HIS A 78 13.65 23.45 6.48
N ILE A 79 13.17 22.39 5.82
CA ILE A 79 13.64 22.02 4.48
C ILE A 79 12.47 22.19 3.52
N ASN A 80 12.47 23.32 2.83
CA ASN A 80 11.50 23.56 1.77
C ASN A 80 11.93 22.82 0.51
N ARG A 81 11.02 22.01 -0.07
CA ARG A 81 11.26 21.20 -1.28
C ARG A 81 12.49 20.26 -1.18
N PRO A 82 12.46 19.26 -0.27
CA PRO A 82 13.52 18.26 -0.22
C PRO A 82 13.65 17.54 -1.55
N ARG A 83 14.89 17.20 -1.94
CA ARG A 83 15.12 16.26 -3.04
C ARG A 83 14.55 14.88 -2.67
N LEU A 84 14.17 14.11 -3.69
CA LEU A 84 13.47 12.83 -3.51
C LEU A 84 14.30 11.81 -2.73
N ASP A 85 15.60 11.72 -3.04
CA ASP A 85 16.59 10.91 -2.33
C ASP A 85 16.64 11.23 -0.83
N TYR A 86 16.70 12.51 -0.48
CA TYR A 86 16.71 12.95 0.91
C TYR A 86 15.39 12.65 1.63
N LEU A 87 14.26 12.83 0.94
CA LEU A 87 12.95 12.46 1.46
C LEU A 87 12.86 10.95 1.75
N VAL A 88 13.28 10.10 0.81
CA VAL A 88 13.31 8.64 0.98
C VAL A 88 14.21 8.25 2.14
N PHE A 89 15.40 8.84 2.23
CA PHE A 89 16.33 8.61 3.34
C PHE A 89 15.69 8.93 4.70
N ILE A 90 14.99 10.07 4.82
CA ILE A 90 14.28 10.44 6.07
C ILE A 90 13.17 9.46 6.39
N ILE A 91 12.38 9.05 5.40
CA ILE A 91 11.27 8.11 5.60
C ILE A 91 11.80 6.81 6.20
N ILE A 92 12.83 6.21 5.58
CA ILE A 92 13.40 4.94 6.02
C ILE A 92 14.11 5.10 7.36
N SER A 93 15.06 6.03 7.45
CA SER A 93 15.99 6.09 8.58
C SER A 93 15.35 6.67 9.84
N ARG A 94 14.47 7.66 9.70
CA ARG A 94 13.86 8.35 10.85
C ARG A 94 12.45 7.89 11.12
N GLN A 95 11.57 7.96 10.12
CA GLN A 95 10.15 7.73 10.34
C GLN A 95 9.82 6.25 10.56
N CYS A 96 10.27 5.36 9.68
CA CYS A 96 10.07 3.92 9.83
C CYS A 96 10.79 3.40 11.08
N GLY A 97 12.04 3.82 11.31
CA GLY A 97 12.78 3.47 12.53
C GLY A 97 12.02 3.85 13.81
N ARG A 98 11.44 5.05 13.88
CA ARG A 98 10.62 5.48 15.02
C ARG A 98 9.36 4.63 15.19
N LEU A 99 8.66 4.32 14.09
CA LEU A 99 7.44 3.50 14.13
C LEU A 99 7.73 2.09 14.61
N ILE A 100 8.80 1.47 14.09
CA ILE A 100 9.25 0.13 14.51
C ILE A 100 9.58 0.12 16.00
N ARG A 101 10.36 1.11 16.50
CA ARG A 101 10.68 1.20 17.93
C ARG A 101 9.43 1.35 18.80
N SER A 102 8.51 2.22 18.40
CA SER A 102 7.25 2.42 19.13
C SER A 102 6.38 1.16 19.13
N PHE A 103 6.31 0.45 18.00
CA PHE A 103 5.61 -0.82 17.89
C PHE A 103 6.23 -1.89 18.79
N ASN A 104 7.55 -2.06 18.73
CA ASN A 104 8.28 -3.01 19.57
C ASN A 104 8.12 -2.70 21.07
N GLN A 105 8.12 -1.43 21.46
CA GLN A 105 7.85 -1.02 22.83
C GLN A 105 6.44 -1.40 23.28
N LYS A 106 5.43 -1.23 22.42
CA LYS A 106 4.04 -1.63 22.72
C LYS A 106 3.87 -3.14 22.84
N ILE A 107 4.61 -3.91 22.04
CA ILE A 107 4.67 -5.37 22.17
C ILE A 107 5.33 -5.75 23.49
N ALA A 108 6.51 -5.17 23.79
CA ALA A 108 7.25 -5.46 25.01
C ALA A 108 6.45 -5.12 26.28
N SER A 109 5.69 -4.02 26.25
CA SER A 109 4.79 -3.62 27.34
C SER A 109 3.43 -4.35 27.33
N ARG A 110 3.22 -5.32 26.42
CA ARG A 110 1.98 -6.09 26.27
C ARG A 110 0.72 -5.22 26.03
N GLN A 111 0.88 -3.98 25.57
CA GLN A 111 -0.23 -3.11 25.20
C GLN A 111 -0.88 -3.54 23.87
N ILE A 112 -0.09 -4.17 23.00
CA ILE A 112 -0.55 -4.75 21.74
C ILE A 112 -0.05 -6.19 21.69
N LEU A 113 -0.96 -7.11 21.42
CA LEU A 113 -0.65 -8.50 21.14
C LEU A 113 -0.68 -8.68 19.61
N PRO A 114 0.35 -9.27 19.00
CA PRO A 114 0.30 -9.61 17.59
C PRO A 114 -0.82 -10.61 17.33
N ASP A 115 -1.56 -10.44 16.22
CA ASP A 115 -2.71 -11.29 15.88
C ASP A 115 -2.31 -12.79 15.75
N TRP A 116 -1.06 -13.05 15.34
CA TRP A 116 -0.52 -14.41 15.21
C TRP A 116 -0.16 -15.07 16.55
N GLU A 117 -0.02 -14.32 17.65
CA GLU A 117 0.44 -14.87 18.93
C GLU A 117 -0.53 -15.92 19.49
N GLY A 118 -1.85 -15.70 19.32
CA GLY A 118 -2.87 -16.65 19.76
C GLY A 118 -2.77 -17.98 19.02
N GLN A 119 -2.56 -17.92 17.71
CA GLN A 119 -2.40 -19.10 16.87
C GLN A 119 -1.11 -19.85 17.20
N PHE A 120 0.00 -19.12 17.35
CA PHE A 120 1.28 -19.70 17.76
C PHE A 120 1.20 -20.41 19.12
N ARG A 121 0.55 -19.81 20.12
CA ARG A 121 0.37 -20.44 21.44
C ARG A 121 -0.46 -21.71 21.38
N LYS A 122 -1.40 -21.81 20.43
CA LYS A 122 -2.20 -23.02 20.23
C LYS A 122 -1.32 -24.13 19.66
N GLU A 123 -0.61 -23.84 18.58
CA GLU A 123 0.34 -24.79 17.95
C GLU A 123 1.43 -25.25 18.93
N TRP A 124 1.93 -24.35 19.79
CA TRP A 124 2.94 -24.69 20.78
C TRP A 124 2.46 -25.65 21.87
N LYS A 125 1.17 -25.68 22.19
CA LYS A 125 0.62 -26.63 23.18
C LYS A 125 0.47 -28.05 22.61
N ASP A 126 0.41 -28.15 21.29
CA ASP A 126 0.22 -29.40 20.57
C ASP A 126 1.59 -30.07 20.25
N LEU A 127 2.71 -29.40 20.54
CA LEU A 127 4.09 -29.90 20.49
C LEU A 127 4.55 -30.40 21.87
#